data_AF-A0A9W7BH83-F1
#
_entry.id   AF-A0A9W7BH83-F1
#
_cell.length_a   1.000
_cell.length_b   1.000
_cell.length_c   1.000
_cell.angle_alpha   90.00
_cell.angle_beta   90.00
_cell.angle_gamma   90.00
#
_symmetry.space_group_name_H-M   'P 1'
#
loop_
_entity.id
_entity.type
_entity.pdbx_description
1 polymer ?
#
loop_
_entity_poly.entity_id
_entity_poly.type
_entity_poly.pdbx_seq_one_letter_code
_entity_poly.pdbx_strand_id
1 'polypeptide(L)'
;MLNADLSDNSERTLSAPLMSSLDETGVLFYDTDAVTMIPSQVAAGYLTLLTADISLSLPALLDGNVVDAAFGISSQSIPASVTIRNNIAEAKKRMKGLPKERQRQAVSAYQKLFQIIIKYHEAMADAGLVRCCKEGEIRRVAVMEVKRAFLVLAEEGVPPPPRDDDSVE
;
A
#
# COMPACT_ATOMS: atom_id res chain seq x y z
N MET A 1 -54.76 -15.29 27.04
CA MET A 1 -54.07 -14.14 27.64
C MET A 1 -52.73 -14.60 28.14
N LEU A 2 -51.65 -14.25 27.42
CA LEU A 2 -50.27 -14.16 27.91
C LEU A 2 -49.47 -13.52 26.77
N ASN A 3 -49.09 -12.25 26.99
CA ASN A 3 -48.21 -11.47 26.13
C ASN A 3 -46.75 -11.84 26.43
N ALA A 4 -45.92 -11.96 25.40
CA ALA A 4 -44.46 -11.87 25.47
C ALA A 4 -43.98 -11.44 24.06
N ASP A 5 -43.83 -10.14 23.81
CA ASP A 5 -42.58 -9.36 23.95
C ASP A 5 -41.41 -9.83 23.07
N LEU A 6 -41.32 -9.14 21.92
CA LEU A 6 -40.13 -8.46 21.37
C LEU A 6 -38.75 -9.00 21.77
N SER A 7 -38.03 -9.50 20.78
CA SER A 7 -36.59 -9.32 20.69
C SER A 7 -36.21 -9.06 19.24
N ASP A 8 -36.21 -7.77 18.94
CA ASP A 8 -35.65 -7.11 17.78
C ASP A 8 -34.15 -7.47 17.67
N ASN A 9 -33.84 -8.43 16.81
CA ASN A 9 -32.47 -8.80 16.51
C ASN A 9 -31.95 -7.83 15.42
N SER A 10 -31.68 -6.61 15.86
CA SER A 10 -30.95 -5.61 15.10
C SER A 10 -29.56 -6.17 14.80
N GLU A 11 -29.41 -6.79 13.63
CA GLU A 11 -28.12 -7.10 13.04
C GLU A 11 -27.40 -5.77 12.82
N ARG A 12 -26.61 -5.40 13.84
CA ARG A 12 -25.58 -4.38 13.75
C ARG A 12 -24.66 -4.79 12.61
N THR A 13 -24.89 -4.21 11.44
CA THR A 13 -23.88 -4.02 10.41
C THR A 13 -22.74 -3.26 11.08
N LEU A 14 -21.78 -4.01 11.60
CA LEU A 14 -20.45 -3.52 11.91
C LEU A 14 -19.81 -3.17 10.56
N SER A 15 -20.22 -2.03 10.00
CA SER A 15 -19.44 -1.30 9.03
C SER A 15 -18.14 -0.94 9.73
N ALA A 16 -17.15 -1.82 9.61
CA ALA A 16 -15.79 -1.53 9.97
C ALA A 16 -15.43 -0.20 9.29
N PRO A 17 -14.89 0.79 10.01
CA PRO A 17 -14.41 2.00 9.38
C PRO A 17 -13.33 1.57 8.40
N LEU A 18 -13.58 1.79 7.11
CA LEU A 18 -12.56 1.87 6.07
C LEU A 18 -11.62 3.00 6.49
N MET A 19 -10.69 2.71 7.41
CA MET A 19 -9.52 3.55 7.65
C MET A 19 -8.53 3.32 6.51
N SER A 20 -9.00 3.66 5.32
CA SER A 20 -8.21 4.31 4.29
C SER A 20 -7.84 5.67 4.88
N SER A 21 -6.71 5.73 5.56
CA SER A 21 -5.95 6.98 5.70
C SER A 21 -5.50 7.35 4.28
N LEU A 22 -6.45 7.77 3.46
CA LEU A 22 -6.20 8.56 2.29
C LEU A 22 -5.64 9.86 2.83
N ASP A 23 -4.48 10.26 2.33
CA ASP A 23 -4.09 11.66 2.38
C ASP A 23 -5.29 12.49 1.87
N GLU A 24 -5.45 13.73 2.30
CA GLU A 24 -6.56 14.60 1.83
C GLU A 24 -6.62 14.71 0.28
N THR A 25 -5.57 14.28 -0.41
CA THR A 25 -5.47 14.19 -1.88
C THR A 25 -6.11 12.95 -2.50
N GLY A 26 -6.44 11.90 -1.75
CA GLY A 26 -7.13 10.70 -2.25
C GLY A 26 -6.29 9.76 -3.13
N VAL A 27 -5.01 10.05 -3.36
CA VAL A 27 -4.17 9.28 -4.29
C VAL A 27 -3.62 8.02 -3.61
N LEU A 28 -3.95 6.85 -4.15
CA LEU A 28 -3.37 5.58 -3.75
C LEU A 28 -2.04 5.35 -4.48
N PHE A 29 -1.04 4.80 -3.79
CA PHE A 29 0.23 4.37 -4.39
C PHE A 29 0.28 2.85 -4.65
N TYR A 30 -0.65 2.10 -4.05
CA TYR A 30 -0.77 0.66 -4.20
C TYR A 30 -2.21 0.24 -3.88
N ASP A 31 -2.59 -0.96 -4.29
CA ASP A 31 -3.83 -1.60 -3.89
C ASP A 31 -3.54 -2.63 -2.80
N THR A 32 -4.21 -2.48 -1.65
CA THR A 32 -3.93 -3.30 -0.45
C THR A 32 -4.26 -4.78 -0.68
N ASP A 33 -5.27 -5.07 -1.49
CA ASP A 33 -5.68 -6.45 -1.76
C ASP A 33 -4.79 -7.09 -2.81
N ALA A 34 -4.33 -6.30 -3.78
CA ALA A 34 -3.46 -6.77 -4.85
C ALA A 34 -2.02 -7.06 -4.41
N VAL A 35 -1.44 -6.25 -3.50
CA VAL A 35 -0.01 -6.38 -3.15
C VAL A 35 0.34 -7.75 -2.58
N THR A 36 -0.55 -8.37 -1.81
CA THR A 36 -0.31 -9.72 -1.24
C THR A 36 -0.48 -10.84 -2.26
N MET A 37 -1.06 -10.53 -3.44
CA MET A 37 -1.25 -11.48 -4.54
C MET A 37 -0.04 -11.53 -5.49
N ILE A 38 0.91 -10.60 -5.34
CA ILE A 38 2.13 -10.58 -6.15
C ILE A 38 2.96 -11.82 -5.81
N PRO A 39 3.33 -12.68 -6.80
CA PRO A 39 4.18 -13.83 -6.55
C PRO A 39 5.53 -13.43 -5.96
N SER A 40 6.07 -14.22 -5.04
CA SER A 40 7.35 -13.92 -4.37
C SER A 40 8.51 -13.75 -5.36
N GLN A 41 8.53 -14.52 -6.45
CA GLN A 41 9.56 -14.42 -7.50
C GLN A 41 9.46 -13.09 -8.26
N VAL A 42 8.25 -12.62 -8.53
CA VAL A 42 8.01 -11.33 -9.19
C VAL A 42 8.44 -10.19 -8.26
N ALA A 43 8.08 -10.28 -6.97
CA ALA A 43 8.53 -9.33 -5.96
C ALA A 43 10.06 -9.28 -5.84
N ALA A 44 10.74 -10.42 -5.86
CA ALA A 44 12.20 -10.49 -5.84
C ALA A 44 12.84 -9.86 -7.09
N GLY A 45 12.24 -10.06 -8.27
CA GLY A 45 12.68 -9.43 -9.51
C GLY A 45 12.58 -7.90 -9.45
N TYR A 46 11.44 -7.36 -9.00
CA TYR A 46 11.28 -5.92 -8.83
C TYR A 46 12.18 -5.36 -7.74
N LEU A 47 12.36 -6.06 -6.63
CA LEU A 47 13.30 -5.65 -5.59
C LEU A 47 14.71 -5.53 -6.16
N THR A 48 15.19 -6.55 -6.87
CA THR A 48 16.50 -6.55 -7.52
C THR A 48 16.66 -5.34 -8.45
N LEU A 49 15.66 -5.11 -9.31
CA LEU A 49 15.62 -3.98 -10.24
C LEU A 49 15.71 -2.63 -9.53
N LEU A 50 14.97 -2.47 -8.42
CA LEU A 50 14.96 -1.22 -7.64
C LEU A 50 16.23 -1.03 -6.82
N THR A 51 16.97 -2.10 -6.47
CA THR A 51 18.21 -2.03 -5.68
C THR A 51 19.49 -1.90 -6.52
N ALA A 52 19.42 -2.16 -7.83
CA ALA A 52 20.61 -2.25 -8.68
C ALA A 52 21.36 -0.91 -8.81
N ASP A 53 20.68 0.15 -9.24
CA ASP A 53 21.27 1.48 -9.44
C ASP A 53 20.20 2.56 -9.23
N ILE A 54 20.50 3.55 -8.38
CA ILE A 54 19.58 4.66 -8.07
C ILE A 54 19.15 5.46 -9.31
N SER A 55 19.99 5.51 -10.34
CA SER A 55 19.70 6.18 -11.61
C SER A 55 18.71 5.40 -12.47
N LEU A 56 18.61 4.08 -12.27
CA LEU A 56 17.69 3.19 -12.97
C LEU A 56 16.42 2.88 -12.15
N SER A 57 16.48 3.01 -10.82
CA SER A 57 15.35 2.67 -9.94
C SER A 57 14.10 3.50 -10.20
N LEU A 58 14.23 4.80 -10.48
CA LEU A 58 13.08 5.67 -10.74
C LEU A 58 12.43 5.40 -12.12
N PRO A 59 13.20 5.30 -13.23
CA PRO A 59 12.65 4.81 -14.49
C PRO A 59 12.00 3.43 -14.36
N ALA A 60 12.65 2.49 -13.66
CA ALA A 60 12.08 1.17 -13.38
C ALA A 60 10.76 1.26 -12.61
N LEU A 61 10.68 2.13 -11.61
CA LEU A 61 9.46 2.35 -10.84
C LEU A 61 8.32 2.86 -11.73
N LEU A 62 8.59 3.88 -12.53
CA LEU A 62 7.56 4.59 -13.29
C LEU A 62 7.14 3.87 -14.57
N ASP A 63 8.12 3.35 -15.30
CA ASP A 63 7.95 2.81 -16.65
C ASP A 63 8.17 1.29 -16.71
N GLY A 64 8.75 0.67 -15.68
CA GLY A 64 9.02 -0.77 -15.59
C GLY A 64 7.91 -1.61 -14.96
N ASN A 65 6.65 -1.15 -15.00
CA ASN A 65 5.46 -1.84 -14.47
C ASN A 65 5.46 -2.12 -12.95
N VAL A 66 6.40 -1.55 -12.19
CA VAL A 66 6.48 -1.74 -10.74
C VAL A 66 5.21 -1.25 -10.04
N VAL A 67 4.75 -0.04 -10.41
CA VAL A 67 3.51 0.54 -9.87
C VAL A 67 2.33 -0.32 -10.30
N ASP A 68 2.26 -0.70 -11.57
CA ASP A 68 1.19 -1.53 -12.14
C ASP A 68 1.04 -2.85 -11.36
N ALA A 69 2.16 -3.50 -11.03
CA ALA A 69 2.17 -4.70 -10.21
C ALA A 69 1.64 -4.45 -8.78
N ALA A 70 1.99 -3.31 -8.16
CA ALA A 70 1.46 -2.92 -6.85
C ALA A 70 -0.06 -2.63 -6.86
N PHE A 71 -0.67 -2.48 -8.04
CA PHE A 71 -2.11 -2.39 -8.25
C PHE A 71 -2.74 -3.69 -8.78
N GLY A 72 -1.98 -4.79 -8.82
CA GLY A 72 -2.47 -6.10 -9.27
C GLY A 72 -2.57 -6.25 -10.78
N ILE A 73 -2.07 -5.29 -11.55
CA ILE A 73 -1.94 -5.46 -12.99
C ILE A 73 -0.70 -6.30 -13.24
N SER A 74 -0.91 -7.60 -13.47
CA SER A 74 0.11 -8.46 -14.07
C SER A 74 -0.09 -8.49 -15.58
N SER A 75 0.97 -8.68 -16.35
CA SER A 75 0.93 -8.77 -17.81
C SER A 75 0.05 -9.91 -18.35
N GLN A 76 -0.50 -10.77 -17.47
CA GLN A 76 -1.15 -12.02 -17.85
C GLN A 76 -2.61 -12.18 -17.39
N SER A 77 -3.22 -11.26 -16.65
CA SER A 77 -4.58 -11.50 -16.14
C SER A 77 -5.44 -10.25 -15.99
N ILE A 78 -6.61 -10.32 -16.66
CA ILE A 78 -7.80 -9.48 -16.51
C ILE A 78 -7.59 -8.01 -16.91
N PRO A 79 -8.39 -7.45 -17.84
CA PRO A 79 -8.31 -6.04 -18.15
C PRO A 79 -8.62 -5.23 -16.87
N ALA A 80 -7.61 -4.50 -16.39
CA ALA A 80 -7.78 -3.61 -15.26
C ALA A 80 -8.95 -2.65 -15.49
N SER A 81 -9.74 -2.42 -14.44
CA SER A 81 -10.83 -1.45 -14.49
C SER A 81 -10.30 -0.07 -14.86
N VAL A 82 -11.16 0.77 -15.45
CA VAL A 82 -10.80 2.16 -15.78
C VAL A 82 -10.32 2.88 -14.53
N THR A 83 -10.93 2.62 -13.37
CA THR A 83 -10.53 3.18 -12.07
C THR A 83 -9.09 2.81 -11.70
N ILE A 84 -8.70 1.54 -11.80
CA ILE A 84 -7.32 1.10 -11.46
C ILE A 84 -6.30 1.79 -12.38
N ARG A 85 -6.59 1.87 -13.68
CA ARG A 85 -5.70 2.54 -14.64
C ARG A 85 -5.54 4.02 -14.32
N ASN A 86 -6.62 4.70 -13.94
CA ASN A 86 -6.58 6.09 -13.54
C ASN A 86 -5.73 6.28 -12.26
N ASN A 87 -5.91 5.42 -11.26
CA ASN A 87 -5.12 5.46 -10.02
C ASN A 87 -3.62 5.26 -10.29
N ILE A 88 -3.27 4.30 -11.16
CA ILE A 88 -1.87 4.08 -11.56
C ILE A 88 -1.31 5.31 -12.28
N ALA A 89 -2.05 5.86 -13.23
CA ALA A 89 -1.63 7.05 -13.97
C ALA A 89 -1.42 8.25 -13.03
N GLU A 90 -2.31 8.42 -12.06
CA GLU A 90 -2.23 9.46 -11.05
C GLU A 90 -1.05 9.25 -10.09
N ALA A 91 -0.84 8.04 -9.58
CA ALA A 91 0.30 7.68 -8.75
C ALA A 91 1.63 7.99 -9.47
N LYS A 92 1.76 7.54 -10.72
CA LYS A 92 2.94 7.82 -11.57
C LYS A 92 3.12 9.31 -11.80
N LYS A 93 2.05 10.05 -12.09
CA LYS A 93 2.08 11.51 -12.29
C LYS A 93 2.54 12.22 -11.01
N ARG A 94 2.00 11.85 -9.84
CA ARG A 94 2.37 12.38 -8.53
C ARG A 94 3.85 12.13 -8.25
N MET A 95 4.34 10.90 -8.42
CA MET A 95 5.76 10.58 -8.25
C MET A 95 6.68 11.33 -9.21
N LYS A 96 6.28 11.51 -10.48
CA LYS A 96 7.03 12.33 -11.45
C LYS A 96 7.13 13.80 -11.02
N GLY A 97 6.12 14.33 -10.35
CA GLY A 97 6.08 15.71 -9.85
C GLY A 97 6.83 15.94 -8.53
N LEU A 98 7.22 14.89 -7.80
CA LEU A 98 7.92 15.01 -6.52
C LEU A 98 9.34 15.59 -6.67
N PRO A 99 9.84 16.34 -5.67
CA PRO A 99 11.26 16.69 -5.58
C PRO A 99 12.17 15.45 -5.61
N LYS A 100 13.40 15.57 -6.12
CA LYS A 100 14.35 14.44 -6.26
C LYS A 100 14.52 13.61 -4.98
N GLU A 101 14.59 14.26 -3.82
CA GLU A 101 14.72 13.55 -2.53
C GLU A 101 13.48 12.70 -2.21
N ARG A 102 12.30 13.24 -2.49
CA ARG A 102 11.01 12.53 -2.32
C ARG A 102 10.83 11.41 -3.34
N GLN A 103 11.37 11.57 -4.55
CA GLN A 103 11.42 10.47 -5.53
C GLN A 103 12.27 9.30 -5.03
N ARG A 104 13.39 9.59 -4.33
CA ARG A 104 14.21 8.54 -3.68
C ARG A 104 13.44 7.86 -2.56
N GLN A 105 12.69 8.62 -1.76
CA GLN A 105 11.80 8.06 -0.74
C GLN A 105 10.73 7.17 -1.36
N ALA A 106 10.17 7.55 -2.52
CA ALA A 106 9.19 6.73 -3.23
C ALA A 106 9.81 5.40 -3.68
N VAL A 107 10.99 5.43 -4.31
CA VAL A 107 11.74 4.22 -4.65
C VAL A 107 11.97 3.35 -3.41
N SER A 108 12.40 3.95 -2.28
CA SER A 108 12.61 3.23 -1.03
C SER A 108 11.33 2.60 -0.47
N ALA A 109 10.19 3.28 -0.58
CA ALA A 109 8.89 2.75 -0.16
C ALA A 109 8.51 1.50 -0.98
N TYR A 110 8.72 1.53 -2.29
CA TYR A 110 8.47 0.35 -3.14
C TYR A 110 9.47 -0.78 -2.90
N GLN A 111 10.75 -0.49 -2.65
CA GLN A 111 11.73 -1.51 -2.22
C GLN A 111 11.23 -2.22 -0.95
N LYS A 112 10.80 -1.46 0.06
CA LYS A 112 10.24 -2.00 1.30
C LYS A 112 8.99 -2.83 1.05
N LEU A 113 8.08 -2.38 0.18
CA LEU A 113 6.88 -3.12 -0.22
C LEU A 113 7.23 -4.52 -0.74
N PHE A 114 8.19 -4.64 -1.68
CA PHE A 114 8.55 -5.96 -2.20
C PHE A 114 9.28 -6.83 -1.18
N GLN A 115 10.09 -6.25 -0.30
CA GLN A 115 10.67 -6.97 0.84
C GLN A 115 9.59 -7.54 1.76
N ILE A 116 8.55 -6.76 2.07
CA ILE A 116 7.42 -7.20 2.89
C ILE A 116 6.66 -8.34 2.21
N ILE A 117 6.46 -8.26 0.89
CA ILE A 117 5.78 -9.33 0.13
C ILE A 117 6.59 -10.63 0.16
N ILE A 118 7.92 -10.56 0.01
CA ILE A 118 8.79 -11.74 0.11
C ILE A 118 8.62 -12.39 1.50
N LYS A 119 8.74 -11.59 2.57
CA LYS A 119 8.55 -12.06 3.95
C LYS A 119 7.15 -12.61 4.22
N TYR A 120 6.13 -12.01 3.61
CA TYR A 120 4.75 -12.50 3.70
C TYR A 120 4.65 -13.94 3.14
N HIS A 121 5.22 -14.19 1.96
CA HIS A 121 5.22 -15.53 1.37
C HIS A 121 6.07 -16.53 2.15
N GLU A 122 7.21 -16.11 2.71
CA GLU A 122 8.02 -16.93 3.63
C GLU A 122 7.22 -17.32 4.87
N ALA A 123 6.57 -16.36 5.53
CA ALA A 123 5.73 -16.63 6.70
C ALA A 123 4.53 -17.53 6.39
N MET A 124 3.93 -17.37 5.20
CA MET A 124 2.85 -18.26 4.73
C MET A 124 3.35 -19.69 4.47
N ALA A 125 4.56 -19.85 3.92
CA ALA A 125 5.16 -21.17 3.73
C ALA A 125 5.50 -21.83 5.07
N ASP A 126 6.07 -21.08 6.02
CA ASP A 126 6.43 -21.54 7.36
C ASP A 126 5.19 -21.93 8.20
N ALA A 127 4.07 -21.21 8.03
CA ALA A 127 2.80 -21.54 8.68
C ALA A 127 2.17 -22.84 8.15
N GLY A 128 2.69 -23.40 7.06
CA GLY A 128 2.13 -24.51 6.34
C GLY A 128 1.01 -24.07 5.39
N LEU A 129 1.06 -24.54 4.15
CA LEU A 129 0.16 -24.22 3.02
C LEU A 129 -1.35 -24.45 3.26
N VAL A 130 -1.74 -24.94 4.44
CA VAL A 130 -3.13 -25.20 4.79
C VAL A 130 -3.66 -23.96 5.49
N ARG A 131 -4.55 -23.22 4.80
CA ARG A 131 -5.38 -22.07 5.20
C ARG A 131 -5.91 -22.15 6.65
N CYS A 132 -5.02 -22.11 7.63
CA CYS A 132 -5.34 -22.12 9.04
C CYS A 132 -5.45 -20.69 9.54
N CYS A 133 -5.98 -20.52 10.75
CA CYS A 133 -6.36 -19.24 11.37
C CYS A 133 -5.25 -18.15 11.39
N LYS A 134 -4.01 -18.46 10.99
CA LYS A 134 -2.86 -17.56 10.94
C LYS A 134 -2.75 -16.73 9.65
N GLU A 135 -3.36 -17.15 8.53
CA GLU A 135 -3.29 -16.38 7.27
C GLU A 135 -3.78 -14.94 7.47
N GLY A 136 -4.91 -14.77 8.16
CA GLY A 136 -5.48 -13.45 8.45
C GLY A 136 -4.55 -12.58 9.28
N GLU A 137 -3.83 -13.16 10.25
CA GLU A 137 -2.86 -12.45 11.07
C GLU A 137 -1.62 -12.04 10.27
N ILE A 138 -1.04 -12.97 9.51
CA ILE A 138 0.14 -12.74 8.66
C ILE A 138 -0.17 -11.65 7.63
N ARG A 139 -1.32 -11.75 6.96
CA ARG A 139 -1.79 -10.75 5.99
C ARG A 139 -1.98 -9.39 6.65
N ARG A 140 -2.61 -9.33 7.83
CA ARG A 140 -2.82 -8.08 8.59
C ARG A 140 -1.48 -7.40 8.92
N VAL A 141 -0.49 -8.16 9.38
CA VAL A 141 0.84 -7.64 9.68
C VAL A 141 1.49 -7.08 8.42
N ALA A 142 1.51 -7.85 7.32
CA ALA A 142 2.10 -7.41 6.06
C ALA A 142 1.45 -6.11 5.54
N VAL A 143 0.11 -6.03 5.55
CA VAL A 143 -0.61 -4.82 5.12
C VAL A 143 -0.28 -3.60 6.00
N MET A 144 -0.17 -3.77 7.32
CA MET A 144 0.23 -2.68 8.21
C MET A 144 1.66 -2.20 7.93
N GLU A 145 2.58 -3.12 7.64
CA GLU A 145 3.95 -2.76 7.27
C GLU A 145 4.01 -2.04 5.93
N VAL A 146 3.23 -2.46 4.94
CA VAL A 146 3.13 -1.75 3.66
C VAL A 146 2.60 -0.34 3.88
N LYS A 147 1.53 -0.17 4.67
CA LYS A 147 1.02 1.17 5.05
C LYS A 147 2.12 2.03 5.65
N ARG A 148 2.87 1.50 6.63
CA ARG A 148 3.98 2.22 7.27
C ARG A 148 5.08 2.60 6.29
N ALA A 149 5.39 1.76 5.30
CA ALA A 149 6.40 2.04 4.29
C ALA A 149 6.05 3.26 3.42
N PHE A 150 4.77 3.53 3.20
CA PHE A 150 4.28 4.65 2.37
C PHE A 150 3.92 5.92 3.16
N LEU A 151 3.91 5.89 4.50
CA LEU A 151 3.65 7.10 5.31
C LEU A 151 4.62 8.24 4.99
N VAL A 152 5.86 7.92 4.63
CA VAL A 152 6.88 8.92 4.25
C VAL A 152 6.49 9.72 2.99
N LEU A 153 5.57 9.22 2.16
CA LEU A 153 5.05 9.92 0.99
C LEU A 153 3.75 10.67 1.29
N ALA A 154 3.04 10.26 2.34
CA ALA A 154 1.76 10.81 2.77
C ALA A 154 1.90 12.18 3.45
N GLU A 155 3.01 12.40 4.17
CA GLU A 155 3.30 13.66 4.86
C GLU A 155 3.65 14.78 3.85
N GLU A 156 2.74 15.15 2.96
CA GLU A 156 2.84 16.38 2.17
C GLU A 156 2.57 17.59 3.09
N GLY A 157 3.59 18.44 3.26
CA GLY A 157 3.34 19.88 3.30
C GLY A 157 2.70 20.49 4.54
N VAL A 158 2.77 19.88 5.72
CA VAL A 158 2.57 20.64 6.96
C VAL A 158 3.93 21.19 7.39
N PRO A 159 4.30 22.45 7.05
CA PRO A 159 5.40 23.09 7.76
C PRO A 159 5.09 23.03 9.25
N PRO A 160 6.07 22.75 10.12
CA PRO A 160 5.84 22.78 11.55
C PRO A 160 5.17 24.12 11.91
N PRO A 161 4.14 24.15 12.79
CA PRO A 161 3.54 25.39 13.21
C PRO A 161 4.65 26.34 13.68
N PRO A 162 4.57 27.65 13.33
CA PRO A 162 5.57 28.61 13.77
C PRO A 162 5.70 28.51 15.29
N ARG A 163 6.95 28.45 15.79
CA ARG A 163 7.20 28.48 17.22
C ARG A 163 6.77 29.85 17.73
N ASP A 164 5.92 29.90 18.74
CA ASP A 164 5.44 31.15 19.36
C ASP A 164 6.56 31.94 20.10
N ASP A 165 7.82 31.50 20.00
CA ASP A 165 8.95 32.02 20.78
C ASP A 165 9.67 33.22 20.16
N ASP A 166 9.24 33.75 19.00
CA ASP A 166 9.77 35.01 18.44
C ASP A 166 8.87 36.22 18.78
N SER A 167 8.20 36.18 19.93
CA SER A 167 7.63 37.39 20.54
C SER A 167 8.79 38.21 21.12
N VAL A 168 9.30 39.10 20.26
CA VAL A 168 10.26 40.17 20.55
C VAL A 168 9.96 40.84 21.91
N GLU A 169 10.90 40.73 22.85
CA GLU A 169 11.11 41.76 23.89
C GLU A 169 12.15 42.79 23.39
#